data_AF-K8XD22-F1
#
_entry.id   AF-K8XD22-F1
#
_cell.length_a   1.000
_cell.length_b   1.000
_cell.length_c   1.000
_cell.angle_alpha   90.00
_cell.angle_beta   90.00
_cell.angle_gamma   90.00
#
_symmetry.space_group_name_H-M   'P 1'
#
loop_
_entity.id
_entity.type
_entity.pdbx_description
1 polymer ?
#
loop_
_entity_poly.entity_id
_entity_poly.type
_entity_poly.pdbx_seq_one_letter_code
_entity_poly.pdbx_strand_id
1 'polypeptide(L)'
;MAVIMSSSRSEWSLLTDQEGTGTVRALPFTANHHSCPPCAYVRWAQVVAAFDIAGRPGVLRTAAAFEGHVCRAALPRMRARAPLFRAIAKNGNPSDTALSGVSVHAAIRRRARAAGYDENVVAQLGGHSLRAGFVTQAFRNGADAHAIMRQTGHTTPATVELYAREHAPLVGNAVTDIGL
;
A
#
# COMPACT_ATOMS: atom_id res chain seq x y z
N MET A 1 6.20 -15.86 1.36
CA MET A 1 5.37 -14.98 2.20
C MET A 1 6.28 -13.90 2.77
N ALA A 2 6.10 -12.63 2.39
CA ALA A 2 6.89 -11.53 2.95
C ALA A 2 6.07 -10.84 4.04
N VAL A 3 6.54 -10.92 5.28
CA VAL A 3 5.97 -10.26 6.45
C VAL A 3 6.71 -8.94 6.63
N ILE A 4 6.02 -7.81 6.49
CA ILE A 4 6.59 -6.50 6.85
C ILE A 4 6.13 -6.19 8.27
N MET A 5 7.06 -6.28 9.23
CA MET A 5 6.89 -5.73 10.58
C MET A 5 7.30 -4.27 10.56
N SER A 6 6.36 -3.35 10.76
CA SER A 6 6.63 -1.92 10.93
C SER A 6 6.58 -1.57 12.41
N SER A 7 7.74 -1.51 13.06
CA SER A 7 7.91 -0.88 14.38
C SER A 7 8.49 0.51 14.17
N SER A 8 7.65 1.52 14.01
CA SER A 8 8.08 2.93 14.08
C SER A 8 6.93 3.81 14.54
N ARG A 9 7.11 4.42 15.71
CA ARG A 9 6.29 5.51 16.25
C ARG A 9 6.46 6.74 15.34
N SER A 10 5.58 6.88 14.37
CA SER A 10 5.35 8.12 13.62
C SER A 10 3.93 8.04 13.07
N GLU A 11 3.12 9.06 13.38
CA GLU A 11 1.67 9.20 13.23
C GLU A 11 1.09 8.82 11.85
N TRP A 12 1.08 7.52 11.57
CA TRP A 12 0.19 6.85 10.64
C TRP A 12 -0.61 5.82 11.44
N SER A 13 -1.45 6.32 12.35
CA SER A 13 -2.48 5.49 12.95
C SER A 13 -3.42 5.09 11.81
N LEU A 14 -3.32 3.82 11.38
CA LEU A 14 -4.53 3.15 10.93
C LEU A 14 -5.54 3.38 12.04
N LEU A 15 -6.76 3.83 11.74
CA LEU A 15 -7.82 4.14 12.71
C LEU A 15 -8.02 3.08 13.84
N THR A 16 -7.43 1.91 13.70
CA THR A 16 -7.48 0.76 14.60
C THR A 16 -6.15 0.35 15.26
N ASP A 17 -5.03 1.03 15.00
CA ASP A 17 -3.78 0.88 15.76
C ASP A 17 -3.58 2.10 16.67
N GLN A 18 -4.35 2.12 17.76
CA GLN A 18 -4.26 3.14 18.81
C GLN A 18 -3.04 2.91 19.73
N GLU A 19 -2.46 1.70 19.72
CA GLU A 19 -1.37 1.30 20.62
C GLU A 19 0.03 1.41 19.99
N GLY A 20 0.12 1.56 18.67
CA GLY A 20 1.39 1.69 17.94
C GLY A 20 2.22 0.41 17.95
N THR A 21 1.59 -0.75 18.13
CA THR A 21 2.24 -2.07 18.14
C THR A 21 2.51 -2.59 16.72
N GLY A 22 1.85 -2.01 15.71
CA GLY A 22 1.95 -2.42 14.32
C GLY A 22 1.19 -3.72 14.05
N THR A 23 0.65 -3.85 12.84
CA THR A 23 -0.02 -5.09 12.40
C THR A 23 0.80 -5.78 11.31
N VAL A 24 0.91 -7.10 11.40
CA VAL A 24 1.49 -7.90 10.33
C VAL A 24 0.44 -8.10 9.24
N ARG A 25 0.76 -7.65 8.02
CA ARG A 25 -0.06 -7.87 6.82
C ARG A 25 0.74 -8.64 5.78
N ALA A 26 0.09 -9.61 5.14
CA ALA A 26 0.69 -10.33 4.03
C ALA A 26 0.58 -9.48 2.76
N LEU A 27 1.69 -9.39 2.02
CA LEU A 27 1.69 -8.80 0.68
C LEU A 27 1.72 -9.92 -0.37
N PRO A 28 0.79 -9.93 -1.34
CA PRO A 28 0.79 -10.92 -2.40
C PRO A 28 1.98 -10.66 -3.34
N PHE A 29 2.54 -11.73 -3.89
CA PHE A 29 3.43 -11.63 -5.04
C PHE A 29 2.57 -11.52 -6.30
N THR A 30 3.08 -10.85 -7.32
CA THR A 30 2.42 -10.73 -8.62
C THR A 30 3.31 -11.33 -9.71
N ALA A 31 2.74 -11.67 -10.87
CA ALA A 31 3.51 -12.19 -11.99
C ALA A 31 4.48 -11.12 -12.55
N ASN A 32 4.07 -9.85 -12.58
CA ASN A 32 4.86 -8.75 -13.10
C ASN A 32 5.63 -8.02 -11.98
N HIS A 33 6.95 -7.92 -12.11
CA HIS A 33 7.80 -7.26 -11.13
C HIS A 33 7.45 -5.77 -10.93
N HIS A 34 6.96 -5.07 -11.95
CA HIS A 34 6.51 -3.67 -11.86
C HIS A 34 5.29 -3.46 -10.94
N SER A 35 4.44 -4.48 -10.78
CA SER A 35 3.26 -4.42 -9.92
C SER A 35 3.41 -5.21 -8.62
N CYS A 36 4.57 -5.81 -8.38
CA CYS A 36 4.83 -6.68 -7.23
C CYS A 36 5.13 -5.83 -5.98
N PRO A 37 4.25 -5.79 -4.96
CA PRO A 37 4.46 -4.97 -3.77
C PRO A 37 5.75 -5.32 -3.01
N PRO A 38 6.10 -6.61 -2.83
CA PRO A 38 7.42 -6.99 -2.28
C PRO A 38 8.60 -6.44 -3.08
N CYS A 39 8.54 -6.41 -4.41
CA CYS A 39 9.62 -5.81 -5.22
C CYS A 39 9.72 -4.30 -4.99
N ALA A 40 8.60 -3.59 -4.96
CA ALA A 40 8.57 -2.15 -4.68
C ALA A 40 9.19 -1.85 -3.30
N TYR A 41 8.88 -2.66 -2.29
CA TYR A 41 9.46 -2.55 -0.95
C TYR A 41 10.97 -2.78 -0.94
N VAL A 42 11.46 -3.88 -1.52
CA VAL A 42 12.90 -4.19 -1.56
C VAL A 42 13.69 -3.07 -2.22
N ARG A 43 13.20 -2.56 -3.36
CA ARG A 43 13.87 -1.47 -4.09
C ARG A 43 13.88 -0.18 -3.28
N TRP A 44 12.79 0.14 -2.61
CA TRP A 44 12.73 1.29 -1.73
C TRP A 44 13.74 1.17 -0.57
N ALA A 45 13.82 0.00 0.07
CA ALA A 45 14.80 -0.26 1.12
C ALA A 45 16.25 -0.13 0.62
N GLN A 46 16.55 -0.58 -0.60
CA GLN A 46 17.85 -0.40 -1.24
C GLN A 46 18.20 1.08 -1.45
N VAL A 47 17.24 1.89 -1.91
CA VAL A 47 17.43 3.34 -2.06
C VAL A 47 17.70 4.01 -0.71
N VAL A 48 16.89 3.72 0.31
CA VAL A 48 17.05 4.30 1.64
C VAL A 48 18.39 3.91 2.27
N ALA A 49 18.75 2.62 2.23
CA ALA A 49 20.01 2.15 2.78
C ALA A 49 21.22 2.76 2.05
N ALA A 50 21.18 2.84 0.72
CA ALA A 50 22.25 3.47 -0.05
C ALA A 50 22.40 4.97 0.25
N PHE A 51 21.28 5.67 0.44
CA PHE A 51 21.28 7.06 0.86
C PHE A 51 21.86 7.24 2.28
N ASP A 52 21.47 6.39 3.23
CA ASP A 52 21.96 6.44 4.61
C ASP A 52 23.48 6.19 4.72
N ILE A 53 24.06 5.45 3.78
CA ILE A 53 25.50 5.12 3.74
C ILE A 53 26.30 6.19 2.99
N ALA A 54 25.83 6.63 1.82
CA ALA A 54 26.66 7.40 0.88
C ALA A 54 25.93 8.61 0.27
N GLY A 55 24.79 9.02 0.82
CA GLY A 55 23.98 10.13 0.33
C GLY A 55 23.52 9.96 -1.11
N ARG A 56 23.39 11.08 -1.83
CA ARG A 56 22.94 11.11 -3.23
C ARG A 56 23.78 10.22 -4.18
N PRO A 57 25.13 10.21 -4.09
CA PRO A 57 25.93 9.27 -4.88
C PRO A 57 25.56 7.79 -4.66
N GLY A 58 25.17 7.41 -3.43
CA GLY A 58 24.68 6.08 -3.12
C GLY A 58 23.41 5.73 -3.89
N VAL A 59 22.43 6.65 -3.91
CA VAL A 59 21.16 6.47 -4.63
C VAL A 59 21.36 6.37 -6.14
N LEU A 60 22.27 7.16 -6.72
CA LEU A 60 22.54 7.08 -8.15
C LEU A 60 23.09 5.71 -8.57
N ARG A 61 23.87 5.05 -7.70
CA ARG A 61 24.36 3.68 -7.96
C ARG A 61 23.27 2.62 -7.87
N THR A 62 22.16 2.87 -7.15
CA THR A 62 21.03 1.93 -7.09
C THR A 62 20.05 2.09 -8.25
N ALA A 63 20.26 3.07 -9.14
CA ALA A 63 19.42 3.35 -10.31
C ALA A 63 19.57 2.32 -11.45
N ALA A 64 19.96 1.08 -11.14
CA ALA A 64 20.02 -0.01 -12.09
C ALA A 64 18.62 -0.29 -12.69
N ALA A 65 18.62 -0.83 -13.91
CA ALA A 65 17.41 -1.21 -14.61
C ALA A 65 16.59 -2.21 -13.78
N PHE A 66 15.26 -2.05 -13.79
CA PHE A 66 14.34 -2.93 -13.08
C PHE A 66 13.74 -3.90 -14.07
N GLU A 67 14.46 -4.99 -14.33
CA GLU A 67 14.16 -5.93 -15.42
C GLU A 67 13.54 -7.25 -14.94
N GLY A 68 13.45 -7.45 -13.62
CA GLY A 68 12.96 -8.69 -13.04
C GLY A 68 12.56 -8.58 -11.58
N HIS A 69 12.05 -9.68 -11.02
CA HIS A 69 11.66 -9.73 -9.61
C HIS A 69 12.89 -9.67 -8.70
N VAL A 70 12.85 -8.73 -7.75
CA VAL A 70 13.85 -8.61 -6.68
C VAL A 70 13.27 -8.97 -5.31
N CYS A 71 12.02 -9.41 -5.26
CA CYS A 71 11.28 -9.69 -4.02
C CYS A 71 11.84 -10.84 -3.17
N ARG A 72 12.83 -11.58 -3.69
CA ARG A 72 13.56 -12.64 -2.98
C ARG A 72 15.02 -12.25 -2.67
N ALA A 73 15.44 -11.07 -3.06
CA ALA A 73 16.78 -10.57 -2.74
C ALA A 73 16.91 -10.30 -1.24
N ALA A 74 18.13 -10.35 -0.74
CA ALA A 74 18.42 -9.97 0.63
C ALA A 74 18.03 -8.50 0.87
N LEU A 75 17.34 -8.24 1.98
CA LEU A 75 17.01 -6.89 2.38
C LEU A 75 18.26 -6.20 2.94
N PRO A 76 18.52 -4.95 2.53
CA PRO A 76 19.60 -4.17 3.14
C PRO A 76 19.23 -3.81 4.59
N ARG A 77 20.25 -3.61 5.42
CA ARG A 77 20.03 -3.08 6.77
C ARG A 77 19.66 -1.60 6.68
N MET A 78 18.52 -1.25 7.26
CA MET A 78 18.07 0.14 7.40
C MET A 78 18.27 0.62 8.83
N ARG A 79 18.42 1.93 9.02
CA ARG A 79 18.53 2.53 10.37
C ARG A 79 17.30 2.19 11.20
N ALA A 80 17.53 1.64 12.39
CA ALA A 80 16.45 1.35 13.34
C ALA A 80 15.72 2.64 13.73
N ARG A 81 14.40 2.54 13.98
CA ARG A 81 13.53 3.65 14.39
C ARG A 81 13.39 4.82 13.39
N ALA A 82 13.96 4.72 12.18
CA ALA A 82 13.69 5.66 11.12
C ALA A 82 12.34 5.33 10.43
N PRO A 83 11.60 6.32 9.91
CA PRO A 83 10.39 6.06 9.14
C PRO A 83 10.68 5.15 7.95
N LEU A 84 9.85 4.11 7.77
CA LEU A 84 10.02 3.19 6.65
C LEU A 84 9.81 3.91 5.32
N PHE A 85 8.69 4.60 5.17
CA PHE A 85 8.41 5.47 4.03
C PHE A 85 8.80 6.89 4.40
N ARG A 86 9.91 7.37 3.84
CA ARG A 86 10.45 8.70 4.07
C ARG A 86 9.90 9.68 3.05
N ALA A 87 9.71 10.93 3.46
CA ALA A 87 9.38 11.97 2.51
C ALA A 87 10.56 12.20 1.55
N ILE A 88 10.26 12.60 0.32
CA ILE A 88 11.27 12.95 -0.68
C ILE A 88 11.29 14.47 -0.81
N ALA A 89 12.44 15.07 -0.51
CA ALA A 89 12.64 16.50 -0.66
C ALA A 89 12.62 16.90 -2.15
N LYS A 90 12.42 18.20 -2.43
CA LYS A 90 12.35 18.72 -3.82
C LYS A 90 13.59 18.39 -4.66
N ASN A 91 14.75 18.20 -4.02
CA ASN A 91 15.99 17.80 -4.68
C ASN A 91 16.08 16.29 -4.99
N GLY A 92 15.05 15.51 -4.64
CA GLY A 92 14.97 14.07 -4.88
C GLY A 92 15.57 13.18 -3.78
N ASN A 93 16.08 13.76 -2.68
CA ASN A 93 16.69 13.00 -1.60
C ASN A 93 15.64 12.54 -0.56
N PRO A 94 15.76 11.33 0.02
CA PRO A 94 15.00 10.94 1.20
C PRO A 94 15.30 11.86 2.40
N SER A 95 14.27 12.26 3.14
CA SER A 95 14.39 13.00 4.40
C SER A 95 14.36 12.07 5.62
N ASP A 96 14.63 12.60 6.81
CA ASP A 96 14.46 11.85 8.07
C ASP A 96 13.00 11.84 8.58
N THR A 97 12.08 12.47 7.84
CA THR A 97 10.66 12.56 8.20
C THR A 97 9.82 11.53 7.48
N ALA A 98 8.72 11.11 8.11
CA ALA A 98 7.76 10.19 7.49
C ALA A 98 7.08 10.84 6.27
N LEU A 99 6.78 10.01 5.26
CA LEU A 99 6.00 10.41 4.11
C LEU A 99 4.62 10.90 4.57
N SER A 100 4.20 12.08 4.11
CA SER A 100 2.90 12.63 4.45
C SER A 100 1.76 12.01 3.62
N GLY A 101 0.54 12.02 4.14
CA GLY A 101 -0.64 11.47 3.44
C GLY A 101 -0.99 12.28 2.20
N VAL A 102 -0.74 13.59 2.24
CA VAL A 102 -0.81 14.47 1.08
C VAL A 102 0.16 14.02 -0.01
N SER A 103 1.37 13.61 0.38
CA SER A 103 2.37 13.08 -0.58
C SER A 103 1.95 11.72 -1.15
N VAL A 104 1.35 10.85 -0.34
CA VAL A 104 0.77 9.58 -0.80
C VAL A 104 -0.36 9.85 -1.80
N HIS A 105 -1.26 10.77 -1.49
CA HIS A 105 -2.36 11.18 -2.34
C HIS A 105 -1.88 11.72 -3.70
N ALA A 106 -0.88 12.60 -3.68
CA ALA A 106 -0.24 13.12 -4.89
C ALA A 106 0.46 12.01 -5.70
N ALA A 107 1.09 11.04 -5.03
CA ALA A 107 1.71 9.90 -5.69
C ALA A 107 0.69 8.98 -6.39
N ILE A 108 -0.45 8.71 -5.74
CA ILE A 108 -1.55 7.93 -6.32
C ILE A 108 -2.06 8.62 -7.59
N ARG A 109 -2.39 9.91 -7.52
CA ARG A 109 -2.89 10.65 -8.68
C ARG A 109 -1.89 10.71 -9.82
N ARG A 110 -0.61 10.95 -9.52
CA ARG A 110 0.47 10.92 -10.53
C ARG A 110 0.55 9.56 -11.23
N ARG A 111 0.44 8.46 -10.49
CA ARG A 111 0.47 7.11 -11.06
C ARG A 111 -0.78 6.82 -11.89
N ALA A 112 -1.96 7.27 -11.45
CA ALA A 112 -3.19 7.13 -12.22
C ALA A 112 -3.14 7.89 -13.56
N ARG A 113 -2.63 9.13 -13.57
CA ARG A 113 -2.39 9.87 -14.82
C ARG A 113 -1.43 9.15 -15.75
N ALA A 114 -0.33 8.64 -15.21
CA ALA A 114 0.64 7.88 -15.99
C ALA A 114 0.06 6.57 -16.57
N ALA A 115 -1.02 6.04 -15.97
CA ALA A 115 -1.76 4.90 -16.47
C ALA A 115 -2.88 5.28 -17.46
N GLY A 116 -3.05 6.57 -17.78
CA GLY A 116 -4.02 7.05 -18.78
C GLY A 116 -5.45 7.22 -18.28
N TYR A 117 -5.68 7.28 -16.97
CA TYR A 117 -7.01 7.57 -16.42
C TYR A 117 -7.43 9.02 -16.66
N ASP A 118 -8.71 9.23 -16.94
CA ASP A 118 -9.33 10.56 -17.08
C ASP A 118 -9.18 11.40 -15.80
N GLU A 119 -9.05 12.73 -15.94
CA GLU A 119 -8.83 13.63 -14.80
C GLU A 119 -9.99 13.62 -13.79
N ASN A 120 -11.23 13.38 -14.21
CA ASN A 120 -12.35 13.27 -13.29
C ASN A 120 -12.22 12.03 -12.39
N VAL A 121 -11.72 10.92 -12.94
CA VAL A 121 -11.40 9.72 -12.16
C VAL A 121 -10.20 9.98 -11.26
N VAL A 122 -9.13 10.56 -11.79
CA VAL A 122 -7.92 10.90 -11.02
C VAL A 122 -8.24 11.81 -9.83
N ALA A 123 -9.14 12.77 -9.98
CA ALA A 123 -9.56 13.68 -8.91
C ALA A 123 -10.21 12.94 -7.73
N GLN A 124 -10.90 11.83 -7.99
CA GLN A 124 -11.55 11.00 -6.97
C GLN A 124 -10.60 10.01 -6.31
N LEU A 125 -9.41 9.77 -6.88
CA LEU A 125 -8.43 8.85 -6.35
C LEU A 125 -7.63 9.44 -5.18
N GLY A 126 -7.40 8.58 -4.18
CA GLY A 126 -6.69 8.83 -2.92
C GLY A 126 -6.59 7.59 -2.04
N GLY A 127 -5.93 7.71 -0.88
CA GLY A 127 -5.69 6.56 0.02
C GLY A 127 -6.97 5.85 0.47
N HIS A 128 -7.99 6.61 0.88
CA HIS A 128 -9.29 6.07 1.28
C HIS A 128 -10.02 5.40 0.11
N SER A 129 -10.00 6.00 -1.08
CA SER A 129 -10.63 5.42 -2.28
C SER A 129 -10.04 4.05 -2.65
N LEU A 130 -8.72 3.86 -2.48
CA LEU A 130 -8.08 2.57 -2.76
C LEU A 130 -8.50 1.50 -1.76
N ARG A 131 -8.67 1.86 -0.48
CA ARG A 131 -9.21 0.95 0.54
C ARG A 131 -10.66 0.59 0.23
N ALA A 132 -11.49 1.57 -0.11
CA ALA A 132 -12.89 1.36 -0.51
C ALA A 132 -13.01 0.45 -1.73
N GLY A 133 -12.20 0.70 -2.77
CA GLY A 133 -12.13 -0.12 -3.97
C GLY A 133 -11.68 -1.56 -3.66
N PHE A 134 -10.69 -1.74 -2.78
CA PHE A 134 -10.29 -3.06 -2.31
C PHE A 134 -11.44 -3.80 -1.63
N VAL A 135 -12.13 -3.17 -0.67
CA VAL A 135 -13.25 -3.79 0.05
C VAL A 135 -14.35 -4.20 -0.93
N THR A 136 -14.76 -3.28 -1.80
CA THR A 136 -15.81 -3.51 -2.80
C THR A 136 -15.45 -4.68 -3.72
N GLN A 137 -14.21 -4.70 -4.23
CA GLN A 137 -13.77 -5.76 -5.12
C GLN A 137 -13.62 -7.10 -4.40
N ALA A 138 -13.19 -7.10 -3.13
CA ALA A 138 -13.08 -8.32 -2.34
C ALA A 138 -14.45 -8.97 -2.13
N PHE A 139 -15.50 -8.19 -1.84
CA PHE A 139 -16.86 -8.71 -1.82
C PHE A 139 -17.27 -9.27 -3.18
N ARG A 140 -17.09 -8.53 -4.27
CA ARG A 140 -17.40 -9.02 -5.63
C ARG A 140 -16.71 -10.32 -5.98
N ASN A 141 -15.54 -10.58 -5.41
CA ASN A 141 -14.80 -11.82 -5.56
C ASN A 141 -15.23 -12.93 -4.57
N GLY A 142 -16.29 -12.72 -3.78
CA GLY A 142 -16.85 -13.68 -2.83
C GLY A 142 -16.16 -13.74 -1.46
N ALA A 143 -15.29 -12.78 -1.13
CA ALA A 143 -14.64 -12.78 0.18
C ALA A 143 -15.62 -12.44 1.31
N ASP A 144 -15.52 -13.17 2.43
CA ASP A 144 -16.31 -12.88 3.63
C ASP A 144 -15.80 -11.61 4.35
N ALA A 145 -16.70 -10.97 5.12
CA ALA A 145 -16.39 -9.73 5.83
C ALA A 145 -15.18 -9.87 6.78
N HIS A 146 -15.02 -11.01 7.47
CA HIS A 146 -13.89 -11.22 8.37
C HIS A 146 -12.55 -11.34 7.62
N ALA A 147 -12.52 -11.98 6.44
CA ALA A 147 -11.35 -12.00 5.58
C ALA A 147 -10.95 -10.59 5.13
N ILE A 148 -11.92 -9.76 4.77
CA ILE A 148 -11.68 -8.37 4.38
C ILE A 148 -11.16 -7.55 5.57
N MET A 149 -11.73 -7.73 6.76
CA MET A 149 -11.28 -7.09 8.01
C MET A 149 -9.84 -7.47 8.36
N ARG A 150 -9.45 -8.74 8.17
CA ARG A 150 -8.06 -9.22 8.37
C ARG A 150 -7.03 -8.53 7.47
N GLN A 151 -7.43 -7.92 6.36
CA GLN A 151 -6.52 -7.12 5.53
C GLN A 151 -6.63 -5.62 5.81
N THR A 152 -7.84 -5.12 6.00
CA THR A 152 -8.13 -3.67 6.07
C THR A 152 -8.03 -3.11 7.47
N GLY A 153 -8.11 -3.95 8.50
CA GLY A 153 -8.09 -3.54 9.89
C GLY A 153 -9.37 -2.84 10.33
N HIS A 154 -10.52 -3.05 9.71
CA HIS A 154 -11.80 -2.64 10.30
C HIS A 154 -12.09 -3.47 11.56
N THR A 155 -12.64 -2.84 12.59
CA THR A 155 -12.96 -3.49 13.88
C THR A 155 -14.31 -4.18 13.89
N THR A 156 -15.28 -3.72 13.08
CA THR A 156 -16.63 -4.27 13.06
C THR A 156 -17.04 -4.68 11.64
N PRO A 157 -17.72 -5.84 11.46
CA PRO A 157 -18.21 -6.28 10.14
C PRO A 157 -19.17 -5.28 9.50
N ALA A 158 -20.05 -4.67 10.31
CA ALA A 158 -21.05 -3.70 9.85
C ALA A 158 -20.46 -2.53 9.06
N THR A 159 -19.24 -2.06 9.40
CA THR A 159 -18.57 -0.98 8.66
C THR A 159 -18.07 -1.42 7.28
N VAL A 160 -17.72 -2.69 7.12
CA VAL A 160 -17.26 -3.26 5.86
C VAL A 160 -18.46 -3.59 4.97
N GLU A 161 -19.53 -4.13 5.53
CA GLU A 161 -20.77 -4.47 4.82
C GLU A 161 -21.49 -3.26 4.18
N LEU A 162 -21.24 -2.05 4.67
CA LEU A 162 -21.74 -0.84 4.00
C LEU A 162 -21.28 -0.76 2.54
N TYR A 163 -20.03 -1.15 2.26
CA TYR A 163 -19.50 -1.19 0.89
C TYR A 163 -20.18 -2.25 0.02
N ALA A 164 -20.57 -3.39 0.59
CA ALA A 164 -21.32 -4.41 -0.13
C ALA A 164 -22.69 -3.87 -0.55
N ARG A 165 -23.40 -3.22 0.39
CA ARG A 165 -24.73 -2.64 0.13
C ARG A 165 -24.70 -1.52 -0.90
N GLU A 166 -23.74 -0.61 -0.81
CA GLU A 166 -23.68 0.58 -1.68
C GLU A 166 -23.12 0.30 -3.09
N HIS A 167 -22.23 -0.70 -3.22
CA HIS A 167 -21.45 -0.88 -4.45
C HIS A 167 -21.46 -2.31 -5.02
N ALA A 168 -22.08 -3.27 -4.33
CA ALA A 168 -22.17 -4.67 -4.77
C ALA A 168 -23.48 -5.37 -4.30
N PRO A 169 -24.68 -4.77 -4.52
CA PRO A 169 -25.93 -5.22 -3.88
C PRO A 169 -26.41 -6.63 -4.24
N LEU A 170 -25.92 -7.19 -5.35
CA LEU A 170 -26.29 -8.53 -5.82
C LEU A 170 -25.35 -9.63 -5.32
N VAL A 171 -24.22 -9.29 -4.69
CA VAL A 171 -23.23 -10.26 -4.26
C VAL A 171 -23.68 -10.92 -2.96
N GLY A 172 -23.81 -12.26 -2.95
CA GLY A 172 -24.27 -13.02 -1.78
C GLY A 172 -25.72 -12.70 -1.38
N ASN A 173 -26.51 -12.21 -2.34
CA ASN A 173 -27.90 -11.86 -2.13
C ASN A 173 -28.78 -13.08 -2.37
N ALA A 174 -29.71 -13.38 -1.45
CA ALA A 174 -30.61 -14.51 -1.59
C ALA A 174 -31.38 -14.52 -2.91
N VAL A 175 -31.64 -13.34 -3.52
CA VAL A 175 -32.29 -13.22 -4.83
C VAL A 175 -31.54 -13.98 -5.94
N THR A 176 -30.20 -14.03 -5.88
CA THR A 176 -29.40 -14.78 -6.86
C THR A 176 -29.45 -16.28 -6.63
N ASP A 177 -29.75 -16.72 -5.41
CA ASP A 177 -29.82 -18.14 -5.05
C ASP A 177 -31.21 -18.73 -5.32
N ILE A 178 -32.26 -17.90 -5.26
CA ILE A 178 -33.65 -18.32 -5.47
C ILE A 178 -34.18 -18.03 -6.88
N GLY A 179 -33.39 -17.39 -7.75
CA GLY A 179 -33.67 -17.25 -9.19
C GLY A 179 -34.82 -16.32 -9.56
N LEU A 180 -35.03 -15.24 -8.79
CA LEU A 180 -36.05 -14.21 -9.05
C LEU A 180 -35.51 -13.01 -9.85
#